data_AF-A0A4Q3HHR8-F1
#
_entry.id   AF-A0A4Q3HHR8-F1
#
_cell.length_a   1.000
_cell.length_b   1.000
_cell.length_c   1.000
_cell.angle_alpha   90.00
_cell.angle_beta   90.00
_cell.angle_gamma   90.00
#
_symmetry.space_group_name_H-M   'P 1'
#
loop_
_entity.id
_entity.type
_entity.pdbx_description
1 polymer ?
#
loop_
_entity_poly.entity_id
_entity_poly.type
_entity_poly.pdbx_seq_one_letter_code
_entity_poly.pdbx_strand_id
1 'polypeptide(L)'
;MKLRLDKLGVVVALLAVYAAFFAPLMIFRPNRRKSLWESLPPSTSIAFVVVIGVAILITLFKTPLYLRLSAAAAVLAGLAISVGSAASFLTPDGNTYARVSPASGAWLLMLAFALLAADAIARLRPTPVVRIAFLAVSVAGIALVLSSGLWDGLSIIREYAGRADVFWQEAGKHVTLAIGSLIAAVVVGLPLGVLAHRVTSLRSGILNTLNFVQTIPSIALFGILIAPLGWIAINVPGAAAIGIRGIGAAPAFVALFLYSLLPVVANT
;
A
#
# COMPACT_ATOMS: atom_id res chain seq x y z
N MET A 1 -26.08 18.50 27.57
CA MET A 1 -25.75 17.83 26.28
C MET A 1 -25.49 16.36 26.58
N LYS A 2 -26.31 15.40 26.11
CA LYS A 2 -26.09 13.97 26.43
C LYS A 2 -24.90 13.46 25.60
N LEU A 3 -23.77 13.20 26.24
CA LEU A 3 -22.61 12.55 25.62
C LEU A 3 -23.02 11.15 25.14
N ARG A 4 -23.11 10.99 23.82
CA ARG A 4 -23.43 9.70 23.19
C ARG A 4 -22.15 9.15 22.57
N LEU A 5 -21.85 7.89 22.87
CA LEU A 5 -20.73 7.17 22.27
C LEU A 5 -20.99 6.91 20.78
N ASP A 6 -19.92 6.95 20.00
CA ASP A 6 -19.93 6.55 18.59
C ASP A 6 -19.32 5.16 18.41
N LYS A 7 -20.00 4.25 17.70
CA LYS A 7 -19.56 2.84 17.58
C LYS A 7 -18.20 2.70 16.90
N LEU A 8 -18.01 3.39 15.77
CA LEU A 8 -16.72 3.43 15.09
C LEU A 8 -15.68 4.15 15.97
N GLY A 9 -16.09 5.24 16.61
CA GLY A 9 -15.27 6.00 17.52
C GLY A 9 -14.67 5.16 18.66
N VAL A 10 -15.46 4.28 19.25
CA VAL A 10 -14.96 3.35 20.29
C VAL A 10 -13.91 2.40 19.72
N VAL A 11 -14.11 1.83 18.53
CA VAL A 11 -13.12 0.93 17.89
C VAL A 11 -11.81 1.67 17.60
N VAL A 12 -11.89 2.86 17.01
CA VAL A 12 -10.71 3.70 16.73
C VAL A 12 -10.00 4.08 18.03
N ALA A 13 -10.74 4.46 19.07
CA ALA A 13 -10.18 4.80 20.37
C ALA A 13 -9.45 3.61 21.01
N LEU A 14 -10.06 2.41 21.01
CA LEU A 14 -9.43 1.20 21.55
C LEU A 14 -8.15 0.83 20.80
N LEU A 15 -8.17 0.89 19.47
CA LEU A 15 -6.98 0.66 18.64
C LEU A 15 -5.89 1.69 18.95
N ALA A 16 -6.25 2.97 19.06
CA ALA A 16 -5.30 4.04 19.34
C ALA A 16 -4.68 3.91 20.74
N VAL A 17 -5.47 3.55 21.77
CA VAL A 17 -4.97 3.28 23.13
C VAL A 17 -3.99 2.11 23.11
N TYR A 18 -4.38 0.99 22.50
CA TYR A 18 -3.48 -0.16 22.39
C TYR A 18 -2.18 0.20 21.66
N ALA A 19 -2.30 0.89 20.52
CA ALA A 19 -1.17 1.24 19.68
C ALA A 19 -0.21 2.24 20.34
N ALA A 20 -0.72 3.21 21.10
CA ALA A 20 0.09 4.23 21.75
C ALA A 20 0.78 3.76 23.04
N PHE A 21 0.11 2.89 23.82
CA PHE A 21 0.56 2.56 25.18
C PHE A 21 1.07 1.12 25.35
N PHE A 22 0.68 0.19 24.48
CA PHE A 22 1.01 -1.23 24.64
C PHE A 22 1.84 -1.79 23.47
N ALA A 23 1.66 -1.26 22.26
CA ALA A 23 2.45 -1.66 21.11
C ALA A 23 3.76 -0.88 21.00
N PRO A 24 4.84 -1.47 20.46
CA PRO A 24 6.05 -0.73 20.14
C PRO A 24 5.80 0.27 19.02
N LEU A 25 6.37 1.48 19.13
CA LEU A 25 6.31 2.49 18.08
C LEU A 25 7.37 2.21 17.00
N MET A 26 8.59 1.86 17.41
CA MET A 26 9.72 1.63 16.50
C MET A 26 10.41 0.29 16.77
N ILE A 27 11.02 -0.26 15.72
CA ILE A 27 12.00 -1.35 15.81
C ILE A 27 13.38 -0.73 15.57
N PHE A 28 14.28 -0.91 16.53
CA PHE A 28 15.70 -0.62 16.41
C PHE A 28 16.46 -1.94 16.26
N ARG A 29 17.10 -2.18 15.11
CA ARG A 29 17.79 -3.44 14.84
C ARG A 29 19.22 -3.47 15.44
N PRO A 30 19.70 -4.67 15.84
CA PRO A 30 18.99 -5.95 15.81
C PRO A 30 18.12 -6.13 17.08
N ASN A 31 16.80 -6.24 16.88
CA ASN A 31 15.81 -6.78 17.83
C ASN A 31 15.43 -5.98 19.09
N ARG A 32 15.52 -4.65 19.11
CA ARG A 32 14.95 -3.85 20.20
C ARG A 32 13.66 -3.18 19.75
N ARG A 33 12.53 -3.69 20.23
CA ARG A 33 11.22 -3.03 20.13
C ARG A 33 11.21 -1.88 21.14
N LYS A 34 10.87 -0.67 20.67
CA LYS A 34 10.88 0.55 21.47
C LYS A 34 9.47 1.09 21.59
N SER A 35 9.05 1.32 22.83
CA SER A 35 7.78 2.01 23.14
C SER A 35 7.81 3.45 22.61
N LEU A 36 6.67 4.15 22.62
CA LEU A 36 6.61 5.55 22.21
C LEU A 36 7.61 6.41 23.00
N TRP A 37 7.67 6.22 24.32
CA TRP A 37 8.53 6.96 25.24
C TRP A 37 10.02 6.71 25.05
N GLU A 38 10.40 5.50 24.63
CA GLU A 38 11.80 5.18 24.34
C GLU A 38 12.23 5.54 22.91
N SER A 39 11.27 5.78 22.02
CA SER A 39 11.55 6.03 20.60
C SER A 39 11.77 7.50 20.30
N LEU A 40 11.41 8.40 21.21
CA LEU A 40 11.31 9.83 20.95
C LEU A 40 11.94 10.63 22.09
N PRO A 41 12.44 11.85 21.83
CA PRO A 41 12.74 12.80 22.88
C PRO A 41 11.55 13.00 23.85
N PRO A 42 11.77 13.30 25.14
CA PRO A 42 10.68 13.45 26.11
C PRO A 42 9.63 14.49 25.71
N SER A 43 10.07 15.66 25.21
CA SER A 43 9.17 16.74 24.78
C SER A 43 8.28 16.34 23.61
N THR A 44 8.83 15.68 22.59
CA THR A 44 8.08 15.17 21.44
C THR A 44 7.15 14.03 21.82
N SER A 45 7.56 13.17 22.76
CA SER A 45 6.71 12.08 23.27
C SER A 45 5.46 12.64 23.95
N ILE A 46 5.64 13.61 24.86
CA ILE A 46 4.53 14.26 25.57
C ILE A 46 3.60 14.95 24.57
N ALA A 47 4.16 15.75 23.65
CA ALA A 47 3.36 16.45 22.65
C ALA A 47 2.52 15.48 21.81
N PHE A 48 3.12 14.38 21.34
CA PHE A 48 2.41 13.41 20.52
C PHE A 48 1.34 12.63 21.30
N VAL A 49 1.62 12.25 22.56
CA VAL A 49 0.65 11.60 23.44
C VAL A 49 -0.53 12.54 23.75
N VAL A 50 -0.29 13.84 23.94
CA VAL A 50 -1.38 14.82 24.12
C VAL A 50 -2.25 14.90 22.87
N VAL A 51 -1.65 14.96 21.67
CA VAL A 51 -2.39 14.97 20.39
C VAL A 51 -3.23 13.71 20.24
N ILE A 52 -2.67 12.52 20.54
CA ILE A 52 -3.40 11.25 20.51
C ILE A 52 -4.55 11.25 21.54
N GLY A 53 -4.29 11.70 22.77
CA GLY A 53 -5.28 11.76 23.84
C GLY A 53 -6.46 12.64 23.49
N VAL A 54 -6.21 13.85 22.96
CA VAL A 54 -7.25 14.76 22.47
C VAL A 54 -8.03 14.12 21.33
N ALA A 55 -7.35 13.48 20.37
CA ALA A 55 -8.01 12.82 19.25
C ALA A 55 -8.88 11.62 19.68
N ILE A 56 -8.44 10.86 20.68
CA ILE A 56 -9.23 9.78 21.31
C ILE A 56 -10.50 10.35 21.93
N LEU A 57 -10.41 11.42 22.72
CA LEU A 57 -11.57 12.07 23.34
C LEU A 57 -12.56 12.59 22.29
N ILE A 58 -12.07 13.26 21.25
CA ILE A 58 -12.91 13.73 20.12
C ILE A 58 -13.62 12.55 19.45
N THR A 59 -12.94 11.43 19.31
CA THR A 59 -13.43 10.27 18.56
C THR A 59 -14.40 9.43 19.35
N LEU A 60 -14.24 9.32 20.67
CA LEU A 60 -15.07 8.50 21.56
C LEU A 60 -16.55 8.94 21.52
N PHE A 61 -16.78 10.24 21.39
CA PHE A 61 -18.12 10.84 21.40
C PHE A 61 -18.59 11.22 20.00
N LYS A 62 -19.91 11.42 19.85
CA LYS A 62 -20.52 11.99 18.65
C LYS A 62 -20.17 13.48 18.52
N THR A 63 -19.00 13.75 17.94
CA THR A 63 -18.47 15.09 17.62
C THR A 63 -18.72 15.47 16.16
N PRO A 64 -18.65 16.76 15.80
CA PRO A 64 -18.82 17.19 14.42
C PRO A 64 -17.74 16.58 13.50
N LEU A 65 -18.13 16.22 12.28
CA LEU A 65 -17.26 15.48 11.34
C LEU A 65 -15.97 16.22 10.99
N TYR A 66 -16.01 17.56 10.88
CA TYR A 66 -14.82 18.37 10.65
C TYR A 66 -13.81 18.25 11.80
N LEU A 67 -14.27 18.18 13.05
CA LEU A 67 -13.39 18.01 14.20
C LEU A 67 -12.74 16.62 14.21
N ARG A 68 -13.49 15.57 13.84
CA ARG A 68 -12.96 14.20 13.68
C ARG A 68 -11.92 14.13 12.58
N LEU A 69 -12.18 14.78 11.44
CA LEU A 69 -11.25 14.84 10.32
C LEU A 69 -9.97 15.60 10.70
N SER A 70 -10.11 16.75 11.37
CA SER A 70 -8.96 17.52 11.88
C SER A 70 -8.15 16.74 12.91
N ALA A 71 -8.80 16.01 13.82
CA ALA A 71 -8.13 15.15 14.79
C ALA A 71 -7.35 14.01 14.11
N ALA A 72 -7.96 13.37 13.11
CA ALA A 72 -7.29 12.35 12.31
C ALA A 72 -6.07 12.91 11.57
N ALA A 73 -6.22 14.06 10.89
CA ALA A 73 -5.12 14.73 10.19
C ALA A 73 -3.98 15.12 11.15
N ALA A 74 -4.31 15.65 12.33
CA ALA A 74 -3.33 16.04 13.35
C ALA A 74 -2.53 14.83 13.85
N VAL A 75 -3.18 13.71 14.14
CA VAL A 75 -2.48 12.49 14.57
C VAL A 75 -1.63 11.89 13.45
N LEU A 76 -2.14 11.85 12.21
CA LEU A 76 -1.37 11.31 11.07
C LEU A 76 -0.14 12.16 10.76
N ALA A 77 -0.26 13.49 10.79
CA ALA A 77 0.87 14.40 10.63
C ALA A 77 1.85 14.27 11.81
N GLY A 78 1.35 14.25 13.05
CA GLY A 78 2.17 14.05 14.24
C GLY A 78 2.90 12.71 14.23
N LEU A 79 2.26 11.65 13.71
CA LEU A 79 2.87 10.33 13.56
C LEU A 79 3.99 10.36 12.52
N ALA A 80 3.76 10.99 11.36
CA ALA A 80 4.79 11.12 10.31
C ALA A 80 6.02 11.85 10.83
N ILE A 81 5.82 12.94 11.60
CA ILE A 81 6.90 13.69 12.24
C ILE A 81 7.60 12.85 13.31
N SER A 82 6.84 12.20 14.19
CA SER A 82 7.37 11.38 15.27
C SER A 82 8.22 10.22 14.72
N VAL A 83 7.74 9.50 13.72
CA VAL A 83 8.48 8.40 13.08
C VAL A 83 9.82 8.86 12.51
N GLY A 84 9.84 10.03 11.84
CA GLY A 84 11.08 10.62 11.33
C GLY A 84 12.04 11.02 12.45
N SER A 85 11.54 11.76 13.44
CA SER A 85 12.35 12.19 14.59
C SER A 85 12.91 11.02 15.40
N ALA A 86 12.15 9.92 15.50
CA ALA A 86 12.59 8.70 16.18
C ALA A 86 13.78 8.05 15.47
N ALA A 87 13.84 8.13 14.14
CA ALA A 87 14.96 7.61 13.37
C ALA A 87 16.26 8.35 13.69
N SER A 88 16.20 9.68 13.81
CA SER A 88 17.34 10.51 14.21
C SER A 88 17.71 10.32 15.68
N PHE A 89 16.72 10.25 16.57
CA PHE A 89 16.95 10.11 18.02
C PHE A 89 17.53 8.75 18.41
N LEU A 90 17.07 7.66 17.76
CA LEU A 90 17.53 6.31 18.08
C LEU A 90 18.87 5.95 17.43
N THR A 91 19.34 6.71 16.45
CA THR A 91 20.58 6.42 15.73
C THR A 91 21.74 7.19 16.38
N PRO A 92 22.73 6.50 16.99
CA PRO A 92 23.89 7.18 17.57
C PRO A 92 24.71 7.91 16.50
N ASP A 93 25.34 9.02 16.90
CA ASP A 93 26.24 9.78 16.03
C ASP A 93 27.35 8.88 15.46
N GLY A 94 27.57 8.97 14.15
CA GLY A 94 28.56 8.15 13.43
C GLY A 94 28.11 6.72 13.09
N ASN A 95 26.93 6.26 13.52
CA ASN A 95 26.45 4.91 13.21
C ASN A 95 25.65 4.83 11.90
N THR A 96 26.32 4.40 10.83
CA THR A 96 25.73 4.21 9.49
C THR A 96 24.98 2.87 9.33
N TYR A 97 25.19 1.91 10.23
CA TYR A 97 24.61 0.57 10.16
C TYR A 97 23.30 0.42 10.92
N ALA A 98 23.01 1.29 11.88
CA ALA A 98 21.74 1.26 12.61
C ALA A 98 20.55 1.34 11.64
N ARG A 99 19.53 0.53 11.93
CA ARG A 99 18.30 0.44 11.14
C ARG A 99 17.09 0.63 12.06
N VAL A 100 16.39 1.74 11.85
CA VAL A 100 15.17 2.12 12.54
C VAL A 100 13.99 2.01 11.58
N SER A 101 12.91 1.36 12.00
CA SER A 101 11.69 1.23 11.19
C SER A 101 10.42 1.33 12.04
N PRO A 102 9.30 1.82 11.48
CA PRO A 102 8.00 1.77 12.16
C PRO A 102 7.63 0.35 12.60
N ALA A 103 7.12 0.24 13.82
CA ALA A 103 6.63 -1.02 14.39
C ALA A 103 5.10 -1.04 14.45
N SER A 104 4.51 -2.07 15.07
CA SER A 104 3.06 -2.29 15.04
C SER A 104 2.25 -1.12 15.62
N GLY A 105 2.74 -0.40 16.62
CA GLY A 105 2.07 0.79 17.17
C GLY A 105 1.93 1.91 16.14
N ALA A 106 2.98 2.18 15.36
CA ALA A 106 2.91 3.17 14.29
C ALA A 106 1.89 2.77 13.20
N TRP A 107 1.92 1.51 12.76
CA TRP A 107 0.97 1.01 11.76
C TRP A 107 -0.47 1.00 12.25
N LEU A 108 -0.71 0.65 13.52
CA LEU A 108 -2.05 0.65 14.11
C LEU A 108 -2.59 2.07 14.34
N LEU A 109 -1.75 3.02 14.75
CA LEU A 109 -2.15 4.44 14.80
C LEU A 109 -2.49 4.97 13.40
N MET A 110 -1.65 4.68 12.41
CA MET A 110 -1.92 5.05 11.02
C MET A 110 -3.26 4.46 10.54
N LEU A 111 -3.50 3.17 10.77
CA LEU A 111 -4.75 2.50 10.41
C LEU A 111 -5.96 3.13 11.12
N ALA A 112 -5.89 3.30 12.44
CA ALA A 112 -7.00 3.81 13.25
C ALA A 112 -7.43 5.21 12.79
N PHE A 113 -6.47 6.12 12.58
CA PHE A 113 -6.77 7.49 12.19
C PHE A 113 -7.01 7.64 10.69
N ALA A 114 -6.46 6.78 9.83
CA ALA A 114 -6.88 6.71 8.42
C ALA A 114 -8.34 6.24 8.28
N LEU A 115 -8.78 5.27 9.08
CA LEU A 115 -10.19 4.84 9.12
C LEU A 115 -11.11 5.96 9.62
N LEU A 116 -10.70 6.72 10.64
CA LEU A 116 -11.45 7.87 11.12
C LEU A 116 -11.57 8.96 10.04
N ALA A 117 -10.48 9.27 9.34
CA ALA A 117 -10.50 10.22 8.22
C ALA A 117 -11.41 9.75 7.08
N ALA A 118 -11.30 8.48 6.69
CA ALA A 118 -12.11 7.88 5.63
C ALA A 118 -13.61 7.91 5.98
N ASP A 119 -13.99 7.54 7.20
CA ASP A 119 -15.39 7.62 7.67
C ASP A 119 -15.90 9.07 7.68
N ALA A 120 -15.09 10.01 8.19
CA ALA A 120 -15.46 11.42 8.21
C ALA A 120 -15.67 11.97 6.78
N ILE A 121 -14.75 11.70 5.85
CA ILE A 121 -14.86 12.12 4.45
C ILE A 121 -16.08 11.48 3.77
N ALA A 122 -16.31 10.18 3.98
CA ALA A 122 -17.46 9.48 3.42
C ALA A 122 -18.80 10.06 3.89
N ARG A 123 -18.88 10.47 5.16
CA ARG A 123 -20.08 11.09 5.75
C ARG A 123 -20.26 12.56 5.38
N LEU A 124 -19.16 13.30 5.23
CA LEU A 124 -19.18 14.71 4.77
C LEU A 124 -19.68 14.84 3.33
N ARG A 125 -19.53 13.78 2.52
CA ARG A 125 -19.90 13.75 1.09
C ARG A 125 -19.37 14.99 0.33
N PRO A 126 -18.07 15.30 0.43
CA PRO A 126 -17.50 16.48 -0.22
C PRO A 126 -17.68 16.42 -1.73
N THR A 127 -17.81 17.59 -2.36
CA THR A 127 -17.84 17.74 -3.81
C THR A 127 -16.54 17.20 -4.44
N PRO A 128 -16.55 16.83 -5.74
CA PRO A 128 -15.34 16.33 -6.40
C PRO A 128 -14.13 17.25 -6.26
N VAL A 129 -14.33 18.57 -6.34
CA VAL A 129 -13.26 19.57 -6.16
C VAL A 129 -12.65 19.51 -4.76
N VAL A 130 -13.47 19.38 -3.72
CA VAL A 130 -12.98 19.27 -2.34
C VAL A 130 -12.26 17.93 -2.11
N ARG A 131 -12.68 16.84 -2.76
CA ARG A 131 -11.95 15.56 -2.73
C ARG A 131 -10.57 15.68 -3.37
N ILE A 132 -10.48 16.36 -4.51
CA ILE A 132 -9.20 16.64 -5.17
C ILE A 132 -8.32 17.51 -4.26
N ALA A 133 -8.90 18.51 -3.59
CA ALA A 133 -8.17 19.33 -2.62
C ALA A 133 -7.62 18.49 -1.45
N PHE A 134 -8.40 17.59 -0.87
CA PHE A 134 -7.91 16.66 0.17
C PHE A 134 -6.77 15.76 -0.34
N LEU A 135 -6.89 15.25 -1.56
CA LEU A 135 -5.82 14.47 -2.19
C LEU A 135 -4.56 15.31 -2.38
N ALA A 136 -4.70 16.52 -2.93
CA ALA A 136 -3.59 17.44 -3.17
C ALA A 136 -2.87 17.81 -1.86
N VAL A 137 -3.62 18.10 -0.80
CA VAL A 137 -3.05 18.38 0.53
C VAL A 137 -2.31 17.16 1.09
N SER A 138 -2.87 15.96 0.94
CA SER A 138 -2.23 14.73 1.40
C SER A 138 -0.94 14.43 0.65
N VAL A 139 -0.95 14.59 -0.68
CA VAL A 139 0.23 14.43 -1.54
C VAL A 139 1.29 15.48 -1.21
N ALA A 140 0.89 16.75 -1.05
CA ALA A 140 1.80 17.83 -0.68
C ALA A 140 2.44 17.58 0.70
N GLY A 141 1.68 17.09 1.67
CA GLY A 141 2.19 16.71 2.99
C GLY A 141 3.24 15.60 2.91
N ILE A 142 2.97 14.54 2.14
CA ILE A 142 3.93 13.44 1.91
C ILE A 142 5.19 13.97 1.21
N ALA A 143 5.02 14.79 0.16
CA ALA A 143 6.13 15.38 -0.59
C ALA A 143 7.00 16.29 0.31
N LEU A 144 6.40 17.08 1.20
CA LEU A 144 7.11 17.90 2.18
C LEU A 144 7.92 17.05 3.17
N VAL A 145 7.35 15.95 3.66
CA VAL A 145 8.06 15.05 4.59
C VAL A 145 9.24 14.36 3.89
N LEU A 146 9.07 13.92 2.63
CA LEU A 146 10.12 13.28 1.86
C LEU A 146 11.23 14.27 1.44
N SER A 147 10.88 15.49 1.08
CA SER A 147 11.86 16.51 0.64
C SER A 147 12.58 17.23 1.80
N SER A 148 12.01 17.21 3.00
CA SER A 148 12.63 17.87 4.17
C SER A 148 13.78 17.07 4.80
N GLY A 149 14.03 15.84 4.36
CA GLY A 149 15.03 14.93 4.95
C GLY A 149 14.58 14.30 6.28
N LEU A 150 13.35 14.57 6.73
CA LEU A 150 12.82 14.07 8.00
C LEU A 150 12.81 12.53 8.09
N TRP A 151 12.71 11.85 6.95
CA TRP A 151 12.64 10.39 6.85
C TRP A 151 13.95 9.73 6.41
N ASP A 152 15.03 10.49 6.20
CA ASP A 152 16.32 9.97 5.70
C ASP A 152 16.96 8.95 6.67
N GLY A 153 16.65 9.07 7.96
CA GLY A 153 17.09 8.11 8.98
C GLY A 153 16.37 6.77 8.93
N LEU A 154 15.21 6.67 8.26
CA LEU A 154 14.43 5.45 8.22
C LEU A 154 15.12 4.38 7.37
N SER A 155 15.04 3.13 7.83
CA SER A 155 15.64 1.97 7.16
C SER A 155 15.22 1.87 5.70
N ILE A 156 13.95 2.15 5.39
CA ILE A 156 13.44 2.04 4.02
C ILE A 156 14.12 3.05 3.08
N ILE A 157 14.35 4.28 3.54
CA ILE A 157 15.00 5.32 2.74
C ILE A 157 16.49 5.03 2.60
N ARG A 158 17.15 4.58 3.68
CA ARG A 158 18.57 4.18 3.63
C ARG A 158 18.81 3.00 2.69
N GLU A 159 17.98 1.97 2.75
CA GLU A 159 18.09 0.80 1.86
C GLU A 159 17.74 1.16 0.40
N TYR A 160 16.75 2.04 0.19
CA TYR A 160 16.45 2.57 -1.14
C TYR A 160 17.64 3.35 -1.71
N ALA A 161 18.24 4.26 -0.95
CA ALA A 161 19.38 5.07 -1.39
C ALA A 161 20.56 4.20 -1.85
N GLY A 162 20.85 3.10 -1.14
CA GLY A 162 21.91 2.16 -1.52
C GLY A 162 21.56 1.22 -2.69
N ARG A 163 20.29 1.10 -3.07
CA ARG A 163 19.80 0.17 -4.11
C ARG A 163 18.98 0.87 -5.21
N ALA A 164 19.06 2.19 -5.31
CA ALA A 164 18.19 3.00 -6.16
C ALA A 164 18.27 2.57 -7.64
N ASP A 165 19.48 2.30 -8.14
CA ASP A 165 19.68 1.89 -9.53
C ASP A 165 18.98 0.56 -9.83
N VAL A 166 19.14 -0.44 -8.95
CA VAL A 166 18.48 -1.74 -9.10
C VAL A 166 16.97 -1.59 -8.96
N PHE A 167 16.51 -0.77 -8.02
CA PHE A 167 15.08 -0.50 -7.84
C PHE A 167 14.46 0.08 -9.11
N TRP A 168 15.06 1.09 -9.73
CA TRP A 168 14.53 1.71 -10.94
C TRP A 168 14.62 0.81 -12.17
N GLN A 169 15.67 -0.01 -12.27
CA GLN A 169 15.76 -1.04 -13.31
C GLN A 169 14.62 -2.06 -13.20
N GLU A 170 14.38 -2.59 -12.00
CA GLU A 170 13.30 -3.58 -11.76
C GLU A 170 11.91 -2.94 -11.85
N ALA A 171 11.74 -1.69 -11.42
CA ALA A 171 10.50 -0.93 -11.60
C ALA A 171 10.18 -0.74 -13.09
N GLY A 172 11.19 -0.38 -13.90
CA GLY A 172 11.05 -0.28 -15.35
C GLY A 172 10.68 -1.60 -16.01
N LYS A 173 11.31 -2.71 -15.61
CA LYS A 173 10.94 -4.07 -16.07
C LYS A 173 9.51 -4.42 -15.68
N HIS A 174 9.11 -4.14 -14.45
CA HIS A 174 7.75 -4.39 -13.97
C HIS A 174 6.71 -3.62 -14.80
N VAL A 175 6.92 -2.32 -15.01
CA VAL A 175 6.04 -1.47 -15.84
C VAL A 175 5.98 -1.98 -17.28
N THR A 176 7.11 -2.34 -17.87
CA THR A 176 7.18 -2.87 -19.23
C THR A 176 6.39 -4.17 -19.36
N LEU A 177 6.54 -5.10 -18.41
CA LEU A 177 5.80 -6.36 -18.40
C LEU A 177 4.30 -6.15 -18.16
N ALA A 178 3.93 -5.29 -17.20
CA ALA A 178 2.55 -4.99 -16.88
C ALA A 178 1.80 -4.34 -18.06
N ILE A 179 2.38 -3.28 -18.64
CA ILE A 179 1.78 -2.59 -19.78
C ILE A 179 1.80 -3.47 -21.03
N GLY A 180 2.91 -4.14 -21.33
CA GLY A 180 3.00 -5.01 -22.51
C GLY A 180 2.00 -6.16 -22.48
N SER A 181 1.83 -6.81 -21.32
CA SER A 181 0.86 -7.90 -21.18
C SER A 181 -0.58 -7.40 -21.20
N LEU A 182 -0.86 -6.21 -20.65
CA LEU A 182 -2.16 -5.56 -20.76
C LEU A 182 -2.50 -5.20 -22.21
N ILE A 183 -1.56 -4.64 -22.97
CA ILE A 183 -1.76 -4.33 -24.39
C ILE A 183 -2.08 -5.61 -25.16
N ALA A 184 -1.33 -6.70 -24.93
CA ALA A 184 -1.63 -8.00 -25.55
C ALA A 184 -3.04 -8.50 -25.15
N ALA A 185 -3.41 -8.35 -23.87
CA ALA A 185 -4.74 -8.72 -23.37
C ALA A 185 -5.85 -7.88 -23.99
N VAL A 186 -5.61 -6.60 -24.28
CA VAL A 186 -6.56 -5.74 -25.01
C VAL A 186 -6.70 -6.18 -26.47
N VAL A 187 -5.59 -6.45 -27.16
CA VAL A 187 -5.59 -6.89 -28.57
C VAL A 187 -6.36 -8.20 -28.74
N VAL A 188 -6.24 -9.13 -27.81
CA VAL A 188 -6.95 -10.42 -27.85
C VAL A 188 -8.35 -10.34 -27.21
N GLY A 189 -8.46 -9.63 -26.08
CA GLY A 189 -9.66 -9.54 -25.28
C GLY A 189 -10.77 -8.71 -25.93
N LEU A 190 -10.45 -7.66 -26.69
CA LEU A 190 -11.47 -6.88 -27.40
C LEU A 190 -12.22 -7.73 -28.44
N PRO A 191 -11.55 -8.44 -29.38
CA PRO A 191 -12.23 -9.38 -30.28
C PRO A 191 -13.03 -10.46 -29.55
N LEU A 192 -12.48 -11.04 -28.46
CA LEU A 192 -13.17 -12.05 -27.67
C LEU A 192 -14.43 -11.50 -26.97
N GLY A 193 -14.37 -10.27 -26.45
CA GLY A 193 -15.52 -9.56 -25.86
C GLY A 193 -16.61 -9.31 -26.88
N VAL A 194 -16.25 -8.76 -28.05
CA VAL A 194 -17.20 -8.55 -29.16
C VAL A 194 -17.83 -9.87 -29.61
N LEU A 195 -17.04 -10.95 -29.72
CA LEU A 195 -17.55 -12.27 -30.08
C LEU A 195 -18.51 -12.82 -29.02
N ALA A 196 -18.14 -12.72 -27.74
CA ALA A 196 -18.99 -13.13 -26.61
C ALA A 196 -20.28 -12.31 -26.54
N HIS A 197 -20.24 -11.03 -26.95
CA HIS A 197 -21.42 -10.19 -27.03
C HIS A 197 -22.34 -10.58 -28.20
N ARG A 198 -21.76 -10.84 -29.38
CA ARG A 198 -22.52 -11.16 -30.60
C ARG A 198 -23.04 -12.59 -30.64
N VAL A 199 -22.35 -13.54 -30.02
CA VAL A 199 -22.68 -14.97 -30.04
C VAL A 199 -22.98 -15.45 -28.63
N THR A 200 -24.25 -15.39 -28.25
CA THR A 200 -24.72 -15.71 -26.90
C THR A 200 -24.35 -17.11 -26.42
N SER A 201 -24.27 -18.10 -27.33
CA SER A 201 -23.85 -19.47 -27.02
C SER A 201 -22.38 -19.58 -26.58
N LEU A 202 -21.49 -18.73 -27.12
CA LEU A 202 -20.06 -18.74 -26.78
C LEU A 202 -19.74 -17.96 -25.51
N ARG A 203 -20.60 -17.01 -25.12
CA ARG A 203 -20.41 -16.13 -23.97
C ARG A 203 -20.12 -16.89 -22.68
N SER A 204 -20.95 -17.88 -22.37
CA SER A 204 -20.82 -18.66 -21.13
C SER A 204 -19.49 -19.43 -21.09
N GLY A 205 -19.12 -20.07 -22.21
CA GLY A 205 -17.85 -20.80 -22.32
C GLY A 205 -16.64 -19.88 -22.11
N ILE A 206 -16.58 -18.77 -22.83
CA ILE A 206 -15.47 -17.80 -22.73
C ILE A 206 -15.34 -17.28 -21.29
N LEU A 207 -16.42 -16.78 -20.70
CA LEU A 207 -16.38 -16.20 -19.36
C LEU A 207 -16.07 -17.23 -18.29
N ASN A 208 -16.59 -18.46 -18.38
CA ASN A 208 -16.30 -19.50 -17.40
C ASN A 208 -14.84 -19.95 -17.46
N THR A 209 -14.26 -20.10 -18.66
CA THR A 209 -12.84 -20.42 -18.81
C THR A 209 -11.95 -19.32 -18.25
N LEU A 210 -12.23 -18.06 -18.56
CA LEU A 210 -11.44 -16.94 -18.04
C LEU A 210 -11.59 -16.75 -16.52
N ASN A 211 -12.76 -17.06 -15.96
CA ASN A 211 -12.96 -17.11 -14.51
C ASN A 211 -12.15 -18.25 -13.88
N PHE A 212 -12.17 -19.45 -14.48
CA PHE A 212 -11.40 -20.59 -13.98
C PHE A 212 -9.90 -20.26 -13.91
N VAL A 213 -9.34 -19.60 -14.92
CA VAL A 213 -7.91 -19.22 -14.91
C VAL A 213 -7.57 -18.31 -13.73
N GLN A 214 -8.46 -17.40 -13.33
CA GLN A 214 -8.22 -16.49 -12.20
C GLN A 214 -8.36 -17.12 -10.83
N THR A 215 -9.01 -18.28 -10.71
CA THR A 215 -9.08 -19.00 -9.42
C THR A 215 -7.80 -19.78 -9.14
N ILE A 216 -6.93 -19.97 -10.15
CA ILE A 216 -5.61 -20.56 -9.96
C ILE A 216 -4.76 -19.56 -9.16
N PRO A 217 -4.16 -19.94 -8.02
CA PRO A 217 -3.23 -19.06 -7.31
C PRO A 217 -2.01 -18.73 -8.18
N SER A 218 -1.53 -17.49 -8.15
CA SER A 218 -0.46 -17.06 -9.07
C SER A 218 0.82 -17.89 -8.94
N ILE A 219 1.19 -18.32 -7.72
CA ILE A 219 2.34 -19.22 -7.50
C ILE A 219 2.16 -20.56 -8.25
N ALA A 220 0.94 -21.11 -8.24
CA ALA A 220 0.62 -22.36 -8.94
C ALA A 220 0.61 -22.16 -10.46
N LEU A 221 0.06 -21.04 -10.95
CA LEU A 221 0.09 -20.74 -12.38
C LEU A 221 1.52 -20.64 -12.90
N PHE A 222 2.41 -19.96 -12.17
CA PHE A 222 3.84 -19.92 -12.53
C PHE A 222 4.43 -21.34 -12.59
N GLY A 223 4.15 -22.18 -11.61
CA GLY A 223 4.58 -23.59 -11.61
C GLY A 223 4.08 -24.37 -12.84
N ILE A 224 2.81 -24.20 -13.20
CA ILE A 224 2.20 -24.81 -14.40
C ILE A 224 2.87 -24.33 -15.68
N LEU A 225 3.29 -23.06 -15.75
CA LEU A 225 3.91 -22.46 -16.94
C LEU A 225 5.39 -22.84 -17.15
N ILE A 226 6.10 -23.31 -16.12
CA ILE A 226 7.53 -23.66 -16.23
C ILE A 226 7.75 -24.73 -17.30
N ALA A 227 7.04 -25.86 -17.21
CA ALA A 227 7.25 -26.98 -18.11
C ALA A 227 6.83 -26.68 -19.57
N PRO A 228 5.63 -26.12 -19.84
CA PRO A 228 5.22 -25.76 -21.20
C PRO A 228 6.13 -24.71 -21.84
N LEU A 229 6.47 -23.62 -21.15
CA LEU A 229 7.34 -22.59 -21.72
C LEU A 229 8.78 -23.08 -21.87
N GLY A 230 9.26 -23.93 -20.96
CA GLY A 230 10.56 -24.60 -21.09
C GLY A 230 10.60 -25.54 -22.30
N TRP A 231 9.53 -26.31 -22.51
CA TRP A 231 9.41 -27.17 -23.69
C TRP A 231 9.39 -26.36 -24.99
N ILE A 232 8.63 -25.25 -25.04
CA ILE A 232 8.60 -24.34 -26.19
C ILE A 232 9.99 -23.77 -26.47
N ALA A 233 10.72 -23.34 -25.43
CA ALA A 233 12.05 -22.78 -25.57
C ALA A 233 13.06 -23.75 -26.23
N ILE A 234 12.90 -25.05 -25.99
CA ILE A 234 13.79 -26.10 -26.53
C ILE A 234 13.37 -26.52 -27.94
N ASN A 235 12.07 -26.62 -28.20
CA ASN A 235 11.55 -27.29 -29.40
C ASN A 235 11.12 -26.35 -30.52
N VAL A 236 10.87 -25.06 -30.24
CA VAL A 236 10.44 -24.08 -31.25
C VAL A 236 11.65 -23.23 -31.68
N PRO A 237 12.07 -23.31 -32.96
CA PRO A 237 13.19 -22.52 -33.46
C PRO A 237 13.00 -21.02 -33.21
N GLY A 238 13.99 -20.37 -32.60
CA GLY A 238 13.96 -18.94 -32.28
C GLY A 238 13.20 -18.56 -31.01
N ALA A 239 12.44 -19.46 -30.38
CA ALA A 239 11.66 -19.14 -29.17
C ALA A 239 12.53 -18.70 -27.99
N ALA A 240 13.62 -19.41 -27.73
CA ALA A 240 14.57 -19.01 -26.68
C ALA A 240 15.25 -17.66 -26.99
N ALA A 241 15.49 -17.35 -28.27
CA ALA A 241 16.17 -16.12 -28.70
C ALA A 241 15.30 -14.88 -28.44
N ILE A 242 13.97 -15.01 -28.51
CA ILE A 242 13.02 -13.93 -28.16
C ILE A 242 12.65 -13.93 -26.66
N GLY A 243 13.34 -14.72 -25.83
CA GLY A 243 13.19 -14.70 -24.37
C GLY A 243 12.12 -15.63 -23.80
N ILE A 244 11.54 -16.55 -24.60
CA ILE A 244 10.64 -17.60 -24.06
C ILE A 244 11.47 -18.60 -23.28
N ARG A 245 11.18 -18.71 -21.98
CA ARG A 245 11.83 -19.63 -21.02
C ARG A 245 10.82 -20.06 -19.96
N GLY A 246 11.09 -21.17 -19.28
CA GLY A 246 10.25 -21.65 -18.17
C GLY A 246 10.21 -20.72 -16.95
N ILE A 247 11.21 -19.86 -16.77
CA ILE A 247 11.33 -18.95 -15.62
C ILE A 247 11.71 -17.54 -16.12
N GLY A 248 11.23 -16.52 -15.43
CA GLY A 248 11.57 -15.11 -15.69
C GLY A 248 10.44 -14.33 -16.36
N ALA A 249 10.80 -13.48 -17.33
CA ALA A 249 9.88 -12.55 -17.96
C ALA A 249 8.70 -13.21 -18.69
N ALA A 250 8.95 -14.32 -19.41
CA ALA A 250 7.93 -15.01 -20.19
C ALA A 250 6.74 -15.54 -19.36
N PRO A 251 6.92 -16.35 -18.30
CA PRO A 251 5.80 -16.80 -17.47
C PRO A 251 5.12 -15.63 -16.76
N ALA A 252 5.85 -14.59 -16.35
CA ALA A 252 5.25 -13.40 -15.76
C ALA A 252 4.34 -12.66 -16.75
N PHE A 253 4.79 -12.49 -17.98
CA PHE A 253 4.01 -11.87 -19.04
C PHE A 253 2.73 -12.67 -19.34
N VAL A 254 2.85 -14.00 -19.50
CA VAL A 254 1.71 -14.88 -19.77
C VAL A 254 0.71 -14.86 -18.61
N ALA A 255 1.18 -14.90 -17.36
CA ALA A 255 0.31 -14.82 -16.20
C ALA A 255 -0.45 -13.49 -16.15
N LEU A 256 0.25 -12.35 -16.30
CA LEU A 256 -0.39 -11.03 -16.31
C LEU A 256 -1.39 -10.88 -17.46
N PHE A 257 -1.05 -11.39 -18.65
CA PHE A 257 -1.94 -11.42 -19.81
C PHE A 257 -3.22 -12.21 -19.50
N LEU A 258 -3.08 -13.44 -18.99
CA LEU A 258 -4.22 -14.31 -18.67
C LEU A 258 -5.15 -13.71 -17.61
N TYR A 259 -4.60 -13.10 -16.56
CA TYR A 259 -5.40 -12.43 -15.53
C TYR A 259 -6.06 -11.15 -16.04
N SER A 260 -5.45 -10.47 -17.02
CA SER A 260 -6.01 -9.26 -17.62
C SER A 260 -7.12 -9.55 -18.64
N LEU A 261 -7.24 -10.78 -19.14
CA LEU A 261 -8.24 -11.13 -20.15
C LEU A 261 -9.68 -11.04 -19.65
N LEU A 262 -10.03 -11.58 -18.48
CA LEU A 262 -11.43 -11.53 -18.02
C LEU A 262 -11.92 -10.09 -17.85
N PRO A 263 -11.21 -9.18 -17.14
CA PRO A 263 -11.67 -7.80 -17.01
C PRO A 263 -11.85 -7.11 -18.35
N VAL A 264 -10.96 -7.34 -19.33
CA VAL A 264 -11.08 -6.76 -20.67
C VAL A 264 -12.32 -7.32 -21.38
N VAL A 265 -12.45 -8.64 -21.46
CA VAL A 265 -13.56 -9.32 -22.16
C VAL A 265 -14.91 -9.02 -21.51
N ALA A 266 -14.99 -8.97 -20.18
CA ALA A 266 -16.23 -8.76 -19.46
C ALA A 266 -16.78 -7.32 -19.54
N ASN A 267 -15.90 -6.34 -19.81
CA ASN A 267 -16.25 -4.92 -19.93
C ASN A 267 -16.33 -4.42 -21.38
N THR A 268 -16.15 -5.31 -22.37
CA THR A 268 -16.26 -5.01 -23.81
C THR A 268 -17.58 -5.56 -24.36
#